data_AF-A0A1Y6LB80-F1
#
_entry.id   AF-A0A1Y6LB80-F1
#
_cell.length_a   1.000
_cell.length_b   1.000
_cell.length_c   1.000
_cell.angle_alpha   90.00
_cell.angle_beta   90.00
_cell.angle_gamma   90.00
#
_symmetry.space_group_name_H-M   'P 1'
#
loop_
_entity.id
_entity.type
_entity.pdbx_description
1 polymer ?
#
loop_
_entity_poly.entity_id
_entity_poly.type
_entity_poly.pdbx_seq_one_letter_code
_entity_poly.pdbx_strand_id
1 'polypeptide(L)'
;MSTQYTTVPWTSPSALLALRSDLFSPSTPSTLPRALSLIQAWKLRNSNLPHAIESTYLLLSAQHHHAQLLQSHQPPPSSPALPSPSSPPPQLHAQVQLDPITALAIRALYTQSFTRFITGFCDISRNRARLLNPPSMAEVAAKIGLPPEFVDVRHEATHEDLPGLGRLVRVTEEGLKWLWGSYWSKLGGDEGEEAGEDEGGERLEQVLKAWRRGRVEALKKGGEGDVASTARELRRWSGEAIAEALVGGKMIWPSRRDIRSSLNGAFTLWQPLLTTLSTTHPSFLKSVISTVQSSINSSNPTTQSSFDADKEALSLWLLHTLSAQTWALNLSKAERESLRSETMMWCCTNPGYWSRFVGKGLLRDGGRKFRGVWEDMLEASRLDGAHEGHTVPVMEADEAAEPDPEVLEDAPVAIEVKPAGSGGGVKRGWRRMAVAPTCPIGVVQ
;
A
#
# COMPACT_ATOMS: atom_id res chain seq x y z
N MET A 1 12.70 2.08 -15.52
CA MET A 1 12.68 2.46 -14.10
C MET A 1 12.51 1.19 -13.30
N SER A 2 13.36 0.95 -12.30
CA SER A 2 13.25 -0.24 -11.45
C SER A 2 12.00 -0.10 -10.58
N THR A 3 10.97 -0.91 -10.82
CA THR A 3 9.77 -0.98 -9.97
C THR A 3 10.19 -1.37 -8.56
N GLN A 4 10.12 -0.41 -7.63
CA GLN A 4 10.40 -0.66 -6.22
C GLN A 4 9.18 -1.33 -5.58
N TYR A 5 9.23 -2.65 -5.47
CA TYR A 5 8.22 -3.40 -4.70
C TYR A 5 8.53 -3.26 -3.21
N THR A 6 7.56 -2.76 -2.43
CA THR A 6 7.68 -2.69 -0.97
C THR A 6 6.85 -3.80 -0.34
N THR A 7 7.51 -4.75 0.31
CA THR A 7 6.85 -5.87 1.01
C THR A 7 6.30 -5.40 2.35
N VAL A 8 4.99 -5.53 2.56
CA VAL A 8 4.31 -5.19 3.82
C VAL A 8 3.70 -6.43 4.50
N PRO A 9 3.60 -6.46 5.84
CA PRO A 9 3.07 -7.63 6.56
C PRO A 9 1.53 -7.71 6.61
N TRP A 10 0.82 -6.59 6.42
CA TRP A 10 -0.64 -6.55 6.39
C TRP A 10 -1.21 -7.01 5.03
N THR A 11 -2.45 -7.50 5.04
CA THR A 11 -3.13 -8.03 3.85
C THR A 11 -3.67 -6.96 2.92
N SER A 12 -4.03 -5.79 3.45
CA SER A 12 -4.59 -4.66 2.71
C SER A 12 -4.31 -3.35 3.46
N PRO A 13 -4.30 -2.19 2.77
CA PRO A 13 -4.17 -0.88 3.44
C PRO A 13 -5.26 -0.65 4.50
N SER A 14 -6.47 -1.14 4.25
CA SER A 14 -7.59 -1.07 5.20
C SER A 14 -7.31 -1.80 6.52
N ALA A 15 -6.54 -2.89 6.50
CA ALA A 15 -6.17 -3.62 7.72
C ALA A 15 -5.25 -2.80 8.63
N LEU A 16 -4.37 -1.97 8.05
CA LEU A 16 -3.52 -1.04 8.79
C LEU A 16 -4.35 0.09 9.43
N LEU A 17 -5.36 0.60 8.71
CA LEU A 17 -6.27 1.63 9.24
C LEU A 17 -7.17 1.09 10.35
N ALA A 18 -7.63 -0.17 10.25
CA ALA A 18 -8.36 -0.84 11.31
C ALA A 18 -7.51 -1.01 12.57
N LEU A 19 -6.23 -1.41 12.41
CA LEU A 19 -5.30 -1.46 13.54
C LEU A 19 -5.14 -0.08 14.18
N ARG A 20 -5.00 0.98 13.38
CA ARG A 20 -4.91 2.36 13.90
C ARG A 20 -6.13 2.70 14.76
N SER A 21 -7.34 2.40 14.30
CA SER A 21 -8.55 2.64 15.11
C SER A 21 -8.55 1.82 16.38
N ASP A 22 -8.09 0.56 16.34
CA ASP A 22 -8.06 -0.31 17.52
C ASP A 22 -7.08 0.16 18.60
N LEU A 23 -5.98 0.83 18.21
CA LEU A 23 -4.93 1.31 19.11
C LEU A 23 -5.25 2.66 19.78
N PHE A 24 -6.00 3.55 19.11
CA PHE A 24 -6.20 4.94 19.55
C PHE A 24 -7.67 5.35 19.75
N SER A 25 -8.64 4.43 19.59
CA SER A 25 -10.08 4.71 19.79
C SER A 25 -10.43 5.01 21.26
N PRO A 26 -11.47 5.79 21.59
CA PRO A 26 -11.95 5.90 22.98
C PRO A 26 -12.35 4.55 23.61
N SER A 27 -12.60 3.51 22.80
CA SER A 27 -12.85 2.13 23.26
C SER A 27 -11.57 1.28 23.42
N THR A 28 -10.38 1.90 23.32
CA THR A 28 -9.06 1.24 23.40
C THR A 28 -8.93 0.18 24.50
N PRO A 29 -9.43 0.34 25.75
CA PRO A 29 -9.15 -0.66 26.79
C PRO A 29 -9.67 -2.07 26.47
N SER A 30 -10.71 -2.24 25.65
CA SER A 30 -11.21 -3.57 25.26
C SER A 30 -10.57 -4.12 23.97
N THR A 31 -10.13 -3.25 23.05
CA THR A 31 -9.56 -3.65 21.75
C THR A 31 -8.05 -3.80 21.77
N LEU A 32 -7.36 -3.19 22.74
CA LEU A 32 -5.90 -3.15 22.83
C LEU A 32 -5.22 -4.53 22.83
N PRO A 33 -5.66 -5.55 23.60
CA PRO A 33 -4.99 -6.86 23.61
C PRO A 33 -5.00 -7.56 22.24
N ARG A 34 -6.12 -7.43 21.52
CA ARG A 34 -6.27 -7.95 20.15
C ARG A 34 -5.33 -7.22 19.19
N ALA A 35 -5.26 -5.88 19.29
CA ALA A 35 -4.39 -5.06 18.46
C ALA A 35 -2.89 -5.39 18.66
N LEU A 36 -2.45 -5.55 19.92
CA LEU A 36 -1.07 -5.94 20.25
C LEU A 36 -0.71 -7.33 19.68
N SER A 37 -1.62 -8.29 19.83
CA SER A 37 -1.45 -9.65 19.29
C SER A 37 -1.36 -9.65 17.75
N LEU A 38 -2.13 -8.78 17.08
CA LEU A 38 -2.06 -8.60 15.63
C LEU A 38 -0.70 -8.05 15.18
N ILE A 39 -0.18 -7.03 15.86
CA ILE A 39 1.16 -6.48 15.56
C ILE A 39 2.24 -7.55 15.76
N GLN A 40 2.13 -8.36 16.81
CA GLN A 40 3.05 -9.46 17.05
C GLN A 40 3.00 -10.49 15.91
N ALA A 41 1.81 -10.84 15.41
CA ALA A 41 1.66 -11.70 14.24
C ALA A 41 2.30 -11.09 12.98
N TRP A 42 2.15 -9.77 12.77
CA TRP A 42 2.79 -9.06 11.66
C TRP A 42 4.32 -9.05 11.76
N LYS A 43 4.85 -8.89 12.98
CA LYS A 43 6.30 -8.97 13.27
C LYS A 43 6.87 -10.36 12.98
N LEU A 44 6.09 -11.42 13.23
CA LEU A 44 6.51 -12.79 12.91
C LEU A 44 6.46 -13.09 11.41
N ARG A 45 5.52 -12.47 10.69
CA ARG A 45 5.35 -12.67 9.24
C ARG A 45 6.45 -11.99 8.42
N ASN A 46 6.88 -10.80 8.84
CA ASN A 46 7.94 -10.05 8.19
C ASN A 46 8.80 -9.37 9.26
N SER A 47 10.11 -9.62 9.21
CA SER A 47 11.06 -9.01 10.15
C SER A 47 11.19 -7.49 9.96
N ASN A 48 10.78 -6.95 8.81
CA ASN A 48 10.90 -5.53 8.47
C ASN A 48 9.60 -4.77 8.74
N LEU A 49 9.14 -4.77 9.99
CA LEU A 49 8.02 -3.93 10.42
C LEU A 49 8.49 -2.47 10.53
N PRO A 50 7.72 -1.47 10.05
CA PRO A 50 8.06 -0.07 10.25
C PRO A 50 8.30 0.24 11.74
N HIS A 51 9.43 0.90 12.03
CA HIS A 51 9.85 1.21 13.40
C HIS A 51 8.79 1.99 14.20
N ALA A 52 7.98 2.81 13.53
CA ALA A 52 6.86 3.50 14.17
C ALA A 52 5.83 2.53 14.76
N ILE A 53 5.49 1.45 14.04
CA ILE A 53 4.55 0.43 14.53
C ILE A 53 5.19 -0.38 15.65
N GLU A 54 6.47 -0.76 15.52
CA GLU A 54 7.19 -1.49 16.57
C GLU A 54 7.29 -0.66 17.86
N SER A 55 7.63 0.62 17.74
CA SER A 55 7.70 1.54 18.89
C SER A 55 6.34 1.69 19.56
N THR A 56 5.27 1.85 18.78
CA THR A 56 3.90 1.95 19.30
C THR A 56 3.52 0.69 20.08
N TYR A 57 3.84 -0.50 19.54
CA TYR A 57 3.63 -1.76 20.22
C TYR A 57 4.38 -1.84 21.55
N LEU A 58 5.67 -1.47 21.59
CA LEU A 58 6.48 -1.54 22.81
C LEU A 58 5.93 -0.62 23.91
N LEU A 59 5.62 0.63 23.57
CA LEU A 59 5.09 1.62 24.52
C LEU A 59 3.72 1.21 25.05
N LEU A 60 2.79 0.79 24.17
CA LEU A 60 1.46 0.35 24.59
C LEU A 60 1.50 -0.98 25.36
N SER A 61 2.42 -1.89 25.03
CA SER A 61 2.59 -3.13 25.81
C SER A 61 3.07 -2.83 27.22
N ALA A 62 3.99 -1.87 27.40
CA ALA A 62 4.43 -1.43 28.72
C ALA A 62 3.26 -0.84 29.54
N GLN A 63 2.43 0.00 28.91
CA GLN A 63 1.21 0.53 29.54
C GLN A 63 0.20 -0.55 29.90
N HIS A 64 -0.03 -1.50 28.99
CA HIS A 64 -0.97 -2.59 29.19
C HIS A 64 -0.56 -3.50 30.36
N HIS A 65 0.71 -3.92 30.40
CA HIS A 65 1.22 -4.75 31.49
C HIS A 65 1.20 -4.01 32.84
N HIS A 66 1.53 -2.72 32.85
CA HIS A 66 1.42 -1.90 34.07
C HIS A 66 -0.03 -1.84 34.56
N ALA A 67 -1.01 -1.61 33.68
CA ALA A 67 -2.42 -1.56 34.04
C ALA A 67 -2.95 -2.90 34.57
N GLN A 68 -2.56 -4.03 33.95
CA GLN A 68 -2.93 -5.37 34.41
C GLN A 68 -2.46 -5.67 35.83
N LEU A 69 -1.25 -5.23 36.18
CA LEU A 69 -0.69 -5.41 37.53
C LEU A 69 -1.42 -4.57 38.58
N LEU A 70 -1.81 -3.34 38.22
CA LEU A 70 -2.62 -2.50 39.12
C LEU A 70 -4.01 -3.11 39.35
N GLN A 71 -4.62 -3.72 38.34
CA GLN A 71 -5.90 -4.41 38.46
C GLN A 71 -5.81 -5.67 39.31
N SER A 72 -4.73 -6.46 39.20
CA SER A 72 -4.57 -7.68 40.00
C SER A 72 -4.35 -7.41 41.49
N HIS A 73 -3.85 -6.21 41.83
CA HIS A 73 -3.62 -5.77 43.20
C HIS A 73 -4.81 -5.01 43.81
N GLN A 74 -5.90 -4.85 43.06
CA GLN A 74 -7.11 -4.22 43.58
C GLN A 74 -7.90 -5.26 44.41
N PRO A 75 -8.26 -4.98 45.68
CA PRO A 75 -9.05 -5.92 46.47
C PRO A 75 -10.41 -6.17 45.81
N PRO A 76 -10.99 -7.38 45.92
CA PRO A 76 -12.27 -7.69 45.30
C PRO A 76 -13.36 -6.73 45.80
N PRO A 77 -14.34 -6.36 44.96
CA PRO A 77 -15.45 -5.52 45.40
C PRO A 77 -16.18 -6.24 46.53
N SER A 78 -16.01 -5.72 47.74
CA SER A 78 -16.71 -6.23 48.92
C SER A 78 -18.21 -6.05 48.70
N SER A 79 -18.98 -7.09 49.03
CA SER A 79 -20.46 -7.12 49.01
C SER A 79 -21.11 -5.86 49.63
N PRO A 80 -22.37 -5.53 49.28
CA PRO A 80 -23.05 -4.32 49.71
C PRO A 80 -23.40 -4.42 51.20
N ALA A 81 -22.48 -4.01 52.07
CA ALA A 81 -22.76 -3.82 53.49
C ALA A 81 -23.36 -2.43 53.72
N LEU A 82 -24.47 -2.39 54.46
CA LEU A 82 -25.23 -1.21 54.84
C LEU A 82 -24.36 -0.06 55.40
N PRO A 83 -24.74 1.21 55.15
CA PRO A 83 -23.96 2.36 55.57
C PRO A 83 -23.99 2.50 57.10
N SER A 84 -22.83 2.32 57.73
CA SER A 84 -22.58 2.71 59.13
C SER A 84 -22.10 4.17 59.14
N PRO A 85 -22.68 5.08 59.95
CA PRO A 85 -22.44 6.52 59.85
C PRO A 85 -21.12 7.02 60.48
N SER A 86 -20.08 6.19 60.63
CA SER A 86 -18.86 6.58 61.36
C SER A 86 -17.54 6.13 60.72
N SER A 87 -17.51 5.92 59.40
CA SER A 87 -16.25 5.68 58.67
C SER A 87 -15.78 6.97 57.99
N PRO A 88 -14.50 7.37 58.12
CA PRO A 88 -13.95 8.48 57.34
C PRO A 88 -14.05 8.16 55.83
N PRO A 89 -14.14 9.19 54.97
CA PRO A 89 -14.30 9.00 53.53
C PRO A 89 -13.20 8.10 52.98
N PRO A 90 -13.49 7.24 51.98
CA PRO A 90 -12.47 6.40 51.36
C PRO A 90 -11.44 7.33 50.72
N GLN A 91 -10.24 7.37 51.27
CA GLN A 91 -9.15 8.13 50.66
C GLN A 91 -8.88 7.50 49.30
N LEU A 92 -9.13 8.28 48.24
CA LEU A 92 -9.01 7.90 46.83
C LEU A 92 -7.56 7.60 46.39
N HIS A 93 -6.62 7.53 47.33
CA HIS A 93 -5.19 7.38 47.11
C HIS A 93 -4.62 6.20 47.90
N ALA A 94 -5.28 5.04 47.85
CA ALA A 94 -4.57 3.80 48.13
C ALA A 94 -3.48 3.67 47.05
N GLN A 95 -2.29 4.21 47.34
CA GLN A 95 -1.08 3.92 46.59
C GLN A 95 -0.94 2.42 46.61
N VAL A 96 -1.27 1.77 45.49
CA VAL A 96 -1.01 0.35 45.29
C VAL A 96 0.51 0.21 45.39
N GLN A 97 1.00 -0.21 46.56
CA GLN A 97 2.41 -0.51 46.77
C GLN A 97 2.72 -1.77 45.96
N LEU A 98 3.23 -1.58 44.75
CA LEU A 98 3.85 -2.64 43.98
C LEU A 98 5.04 -3.18 44.77
N ASP A 99 5.24 -4.50 44.73
CA ASP A 99 6.44 -5.09 45.30
C ASP A 99 7.71 -4.55 44.61
N PRO A 100 8.84 -4.44 45.33
CA PRO A 100 10.05 -3.81 44.79
C PRO A 100 10.56 -4.43 43.48
N ILE A 101 10.38 -5.74 43.30
CA ILE A 101 10.83 -6.48 42.11
C ILE A 101 9.94 -6.13 40.92
N THR A 102 8.62 -6.18 41.08
CA THR A 102 7.67 -5.79 40.02
C THR A 102 7.81 -4.31 39.65
N ALA A 103 8.00 -3.44 40.65
CA ALA A 103 8.23 -2.01 40.40
C ALA A 103 9.50 -1.79 39.56
N LEU A 104 10.58 -2.52 39.85
CA LEU A 104 11.80 -2.49 39.05
C LEU A 104 11.59 -3.05 37.64
N ALA A 105 10.90 -4.18 37.50
CA ALA A 105 10.62 -4.81 36.21
C ALA A 105 9.80 -3.89 35.29
N ILE A 106 8.79 -3.20 35.84
CA ILE A 106 7.98 -2.25 35.07
C ILE A 106 8.79 -1.02 34.69
N ARG A 107 9.60 -0.47 35.60
CA ARG A 107 10.54 0.61 35.25
C ARG A 107 11.47 0.20 34.12
N ALA A 108 12.06 -1.00 34.20
CA ALA A 108 12.93 -1.53 33.15
C ALA A 108 12.19 -1.70 31.81
N LEU A 109 10.94 -2.17 31.83
CA LEU A 109 10.12 -2.33 30.62
C LEU A 109 9.82 -0.99 29.93
N TYR A 110 9.40 0.02 30.69
CA TYR A 110 9.19 1.38 30.15
C TYR A 110 10.49 1.95 29.61
N THR A 111 11.56 1.90 30.40
CA THR A 111 12.89 2.39 30.00
C THR A 111 13.36 1.73 28.71
N GLN A 112 13.28 0.41 28.61
CA GLN A 112 13.70 -0.33 27.42
C GLN A 112 12.85 0.04 26.19
N SER A 113 11.54 0.15 26.38
CA SER A 113 10.60 0.50 25.30
C SER A 113 10.87 1.90 24.78
N PHE A 114 11.07 2.86 25.69
CA PHE A 114 11.28 4.27 25.37
C PHE A 114 12.66 4.54 24.75
N THR A 115 13.71 3.93 25.30
CA THR A 115 15.08 4.05 24.75
C THR A 115 15.18 3.46 23.34
N ARG A 116 14.51 2.34 23.05
CA ARG A 116 14.43 1.75 21.71
C ARG A 116 13.64 2.62 20.73
N PHE A 117 12.54 3.23 21.18
CA PHE A 117 11.78 4.21 20.40
C PHE A 117 12.68 5.36 19.94
N ILE A 118 13.32 6.08 20.87
CA ILE A 118 14.13 7.27 20.56
C ILE A 118 15.33 6.91 19.69
N THR A 119 16.08 5.88 20.09
CA THR A 119 17.31 5.47 19.39
C THR A 119 16.98 5.09 17.95
N GLY A 120 15.93 4.31 17.72
CA GLY A 120 15.56 3.91 16.35
C GLY A 120 15.13 5.08 15.47
N PHE A 121 14.38 6.06 15.97
CA PHE A 121 14.01 7.24 15.18
C PHE A 121 15.21 8.13 14.86
N CYS A 122 16.11 8.32 15.83
CA CYS A 122 17.34 9.08 15.60
C CYS A 122 18.24 8.37 14.57
N ASP A 123 18.38 7.05 14.63
CA ASP A 123 19.23 6.30 13.72
C ASP A 123 18.66 6.24 12.30
N ILE A 124 17.33 6.09 12.16
CA ILE A 124 16.66 6.20 10.85
C ILE A 124 16.93 7.57 10.21
N SER A 125 16.82 8.65 10.99
CA SER A 125 17.09 10.00 10.50
C SER A 125 18.56 10.21 10.13
N ARG A 126 19.50 9.67 10.91
CA ARG A 126 20.94 9.73 10.59
C ARG A 126 21.28 8.96 9.32
N ASN A 127 20.78 7.74 9.19
CA ASN A 127 21.02 6.88 8.04
C ASN A 127 20.47 7.49 6.74
N ARG A 128 19.37 8.24 6.83
CA ARG A 128 18.82 9.00 5.70
C ARG A 128 19.72 10.17 5.28
N ALA A 129 20.36 10.85 6.22
CA ALA A 129 21.17 12.03 5.95
C ALA A 129 22.52 11.74 5.27
N ARG A 130 23.06 10.50 5.39
CA ARG A 130 24.33 10.04 4.78
C ARG A 130 25.50 11.05 4.88
N LEU A 131 25.62 11.74 6.02
CA LEU A 131 26.66 12.75 6.24
C LEU A 131 27.98 12.09 6.70
N LEU A 132 29.11 12.64 6.24
CA LEU A 132 30.46 12.23 6.65
C LEU A 132 30.71 12.47 8.15
N ASN A 133 30.03 13.45 8.75
CA ASN A 133 30.06 13.74 10.18
C ASN A 133 28.65 13.52 10.76
N PRO A 134 28.40 12.44 11.52
CA PRO A 134 27.09 12.16 12.06
C PRO A 134 26.71 13.18 13.15
N PRO A 135 25.57 13.88 13.02
CA PRO A 135 25.11 14.83 14.03
C PRO A 135 24.78 14.16 15.37
N SER A 136 24.91 14.92 16.45
CA SER A 136 24.60 14.46 17.81
C SER A 136 23.13 14.04 17.94
N MET A 137 22.79 13.23 18.96
CA MET A 137 21.39 12.78 19.15
C MET A 137 20.43 13.93 19.43
N ALA A 138 20.89 14.93 20.17
CA ALA A 138 20.12 16.14 20.41
C ALA A 138 19.85 16.91 19.11
N GLU A 139 20.85 17.07 18.24
CA GLU A 139 20.67 17.74 16.95
C GLU A 139 19.71 16.98 16.02
N VAL A 140 19.82 15.65 15.98
CA VAL A 140 18.93 14.81 15.17
C VAL A 140 17.51 14.90 15.70
N ALA A 141 17.33 14.78 17.02
CA ALA A 141 16.03 14.89 17.68
C ALA A 141 15.37 16.24 17.39
N ALA A 142 16.12 17.34 17.47
CA ALA A 142 15.64 18.67 17.13
C ALA A 142 15.17 18.76 15.66
N LYS A 143 15.91 18.14 14.72
CA LYS A 143 15.55 18.11 13.30
C LYS A 143 14.26 17.33 13.01
N ILE A 144 14.01 16.25 13.73
CA ILE A 144 12.79 15.44 13.57
C ILE A 144 11.65 15.87 14.50
N GLY A 145 11.80 16.98 15.22
CA GLY A 145 10.79 17.52 16.12
C GLY A 145 10.51 16.63 17.34
N LEU A 146 11.49 15.82 17.78
CA LEU A 146 11.39 15.11 19.06
C LEU A 146 11.64 16.09 20.22
N PRO A 147 10.84 16.05 21.29
CA PRO A 147 11.10 16.83 22.50
C PRO A 147 12.50 16.58 23.07
N PRO A 148 13.23 17.62 23.51
CA PRO A 148 14.57 17.47 24.07
C PRO A 148 14.57 16.60 25.34
N GLU A 149 13.50 16.69 26.16
CA GLU A 149 13.33 15.86 27.36
C GLU A 149 13.40 14.35 27.04
N PHE A 150 13.03 13.93 25.83
CA PHE A 150 13.09 12.51 25.45
C PHE A 150 14.56 12.06 25.33
N VAL A 151 15.40 12.90 24.73
CA VAL A 151 16.85 12.62 24.62
C VAL A 151 17.49 12.58 26.00
N ASP A 152 17.08 13.48 26.90
CA ASP A 152 17.57 13.53 28.28
C ASP A 152 17.21 12.26 29.05
N VAL A 153 15.95 11.82 28.99
CA VAL A 153 15.50 10.55 29.62
C VAL A 153 16.28 9.37 29.07
N ARG A 154 16.56 9.34 27.76
CA ARG A 154 17.34 8.27 27.15
C ARG A 154 18.79 8.30 27.61
N HIS A 155 19.39 9.49 27.73
CA HIS A 155 20.75 9.64 28.25
C HIS A 155 20.85 9.13 29.69
N GLU A 156 19.98 9.62 30.57
CA GLU A 156 19.86 9.21 31.97
C GLU A 156 19.67 7.68 32.08
N ALA A 157 18.73 7.11 31.35
CA ALA A 157 18.47 5.66 31.38
C ALA A 157 19.65 4.78 30.96
N THR A 158 20.61 5.30 30.18
CA THR A 158 21.75 4.52 29.67
C THR A 158 23.06 4.78 30.41
N HIS A 159 23.20 5.94 31.05
CA HIS A 159 24.46 6.39 31.65
C HIS A 159 24.36 6.70 33.14
N GLU A 160 23.14 6.94 33.66
CA GLU A 160 22.86 7.28 35.05
C GLU A 160 21.93 6.21 35.67
N ASP A 161 21.11 6.61 36.65
CA ASP A 161 20.14 5.75 37.29
C ASP A 161 18.84 5.63 36.49
N LEU A 162 18.11 4.53 36.68
CA LEU A 162 16.82 4.36 36.02
C LEU A 162 15.85 5.48 36.42
N PRO A 163 15.17 6.13 35.47
CA PRO A 163 14.19 7.16 35.79
C PRO A 163 13.05 6.65 36.69
N GLY A 164 12.42 7.57 37.41
CA GLY A 164 11.26 7.27 38.24
C GLY A 164 10.05 6.81 37.42
N LEU A 165 9.26 5.88 37.94
CA LEU A 165 8.11 5.30 37.24
C LEU A 165 7.10 6.35 36.75
N GLY A 166 6.76 7.33 37.59
CA GLY A 166 5.82 8.39 37.20
C GLY A 166 6.30 9.22 36.01
N ARG A 167 7.61 9.52 35.95
CA ARG A 167 8.21 10.21 34.80
C ARG A 167 8.18 9.34 33.54
N LEU A 168 8.53 8.06 33.67
CA LEU A 168 8.49 7.09 32.56
C LEU A 168 7.09 6.94 31.95
N VAL A 169 6.04 6.89 32.79
CA VAL A 169 4.65 6.84 32.33
C VAL A 169 4.30 8.10 31.55
N ARG A 170 4.60 9.29 32.11
CA ARG A 170 4.32 10.58 31.46
C ARG A 170 5.02 10.70 30.10
N VAL A 171 6.32 10.43 30.03
CA VAL A 171 7.07 10.57 28.77
C VAL A 171 6.64 9.52 27.74
N THR A 172 6.18 8.35 28.18
CA THR A 172 5.58 7.34 27.29
C THR A 172 4.27 7.84 26.67
N GLU A 173 3.40 8.48 27.45
CA GLU A 173 2.16 9.09 26.94
C GLU A 173 2.45 10.23 25.94
N GLU A 174 3.44 11.08 26.25
CA GLU A 174 3.90 12.13 25.34
C GLU A 174 4.52 11.53 24.06
N GLY A 175 5.28 10.44 24.18
CA GLY A 175 5.84 9.70 23.05
C GLY A 175 4.78 9.09 22.14
N LEU A 176 3.69 8.56 22.71
CA LEU A 176 2.54 8.07 21.94
C LEU A 176 1.81 9.19 21.19
N LYS A 177 1.65 10.37 21.81
CA LYS A 177 1.10 11.57 21.14
C LYS A 177 1.99 12.01 19.98
N TRP A 178 3.31 12.00 20.18
CA TRP A 178 4.26 12.30 19.12
C TRP A 178 4.16 11.27 17.98
N LEU A 179 4.10 9.97 18.27
CA LEU A 179 3.90 8.92 17.27
C LEU A 179 2.60 9.10 16.48
N TRP A 180 1.55 9.55 17.13
CA TRP A 180 0.30 9.89 16.45
C TRP A 180 0.50 11.00 15.41
N GLY A 181 1.07 12.14 15.80
CA GLY A 181 1.32 13.26 14.89
C GLY A 181 2.33 12.94 13.78
N SER A 182 3.37 12.18 14.09
CA SER A 182 4.48 11.89 13.17
C SER A 182 4.18 10.77 12.17
N TYR A 183 3.35 9.80 12.55
CA TYR A 183 3.10 8.59 11.74
C TYR A 183 1.60 8.26 11.58
N TRP A 184 0.88 8.00 12.67
CA TRP A 184 -0.46 7.40 12.57
C TRP A 184 -1.54 8.33 12.01
N SER A 185 -1.46 9.63 12.27
CA SER A 185 -2.39 10.63 11.73
C SER A 185 -2.29 10.74 10.20
N LYS A 186 -1.09 10.53 9.65
CA LYS A 186 -0.80 10.57 8.21
C LYS A 186 -1.29 9.34 7.46
N LEU A 187 -1.61 8.25 8.16
CA LEU A 187 -2.11 7.03 7.52
C LEU A 187 -3.57 7.20 7.08
N GLY A 188 -3.86 7.12 5.80
CA GLY A 188 -5.24 7.16 5.29
C GLY A 188 -5.83 8.57 5.15
N GLY A 189 -5.02 9.61 5.30
CA GLY A 189 -5.11 10.71 4.34
C GLY A 189 -4.56 10.18 3.02
N ASP A 190 -5.13 10.61 1.90
CA ASP A 190 -4.61 10.29 0.58
C ASP A 190 -3.08 10.49 0.56
N GLU A 191 -2.35 9.63 -0.15
CA GLU A 191 -0.91 9.77 -0.32
C GLU A 191 -0.62 11.14 -0.97
N GLY A 192 -0.41 12.21 -0.18
CA GLY A 192 -0.17 13.54 -0.75
C GLY A 192 -0.29 14.78 0.14
N GLU A 193 -0.82 14.73 1.37
CA GLU A 193 -0.87 15.94 2.22
C GLU A 193 0.36 16.05 3.13
N GLU A 194 1.53 16.31 2.54
CA GLU A 194 2.51 17.18 3.21
C GLU A 194 1.99 18.62 3.11
N ALA A 195 1.96 19.30 4.26
CA ALA A 195 1.35 20.60 4.53
C ALA A 195 1.99 21.79 3.79
N GLY A 196 2.08 21.71 2.46
CA GLY A 196 2.48 22.79 1.54
C GLY A 196 1.88 22.68 0.13
N GLU A 197 1.13 21.62 -0.20
CA GLU A 197 0.56 21.43 -1.55
C GLU A 197 -0.93 21.76 -1.70
N ASP A 198 -1.67 21.97 -0.61
CA ASP A 198 -3.13 22.19 -0.69
C ASP A 198 -3.48 23.50 -1.42
N GLU A 199 -2.70 24.58 -1.23
CA GLU A 199 -2.80 25.79 -2.08
C GLU A 199 -2.38 25.54 -3.54
N GLY A 200 -1.47 24.60 -3.77
CA GLY A 200 -0.93 24.27 -5.09
C GLY A 200 -1.90 23.46 -5.95
N GLY A 201 -2.58 22.48 -5.35
CA GLY A 201 -3.58 21.62 -5.97
C GLY A 201 -4.87 22.38 -6.30
N GLU A 202 -5.40 23.14 -5.35
CA GLU A 202 -6.59 23.98 -5.59
C GLU A 202 -6.33 25.00 -6.71
N ARG A 203 -5.15 25.63 -6.72
CA ARG A 203 -4.76 26.58 -7.76
C ARG A 203 -4.58 25.89 -9.12
N LEU A 204 -3.99 24.69 -9.16
CA LEU A 204 -3.87 23.89 -10.38
C LEU A 204 -5.25 23.57 -10.97
N GLU A 205 -6.19 23.13 -10.14
CA GLU A 205 -7.56 22.89 -10.58
C GLU A 205 -8.24 24.16 -11.09
N GLN A 206 -8.04 25.30 -10.43
CA GLN A 206 -8.60 26.58 -10.87
C GLN A 206 -8.08 26.98 -12.25
N VAL A 207 -6.78 26.81 -12.52
CA VAL A 207 -6.16 27.07 -13.84
C VAL A 207 -6.77 26.16 -14.91
N LEU A 208 -6.89 24.85 -14.64
CA LEU A 208 -7.49 23.90 -15.58
C LEU A 208 -8.98 24.19 -15.84
N LYS A 209 -9.75 24.55 -14.81
CA LYS A 209 -11.16 24.96 -14.92
C LYS A 209 -11.30 26.26 -15.71
N ALA A 210 -10.43 27.23 -15.50
CA ALA A 210 -10.41 28.49 -16.23
C ALA A 210 -10.10 28.26 -17.71
N TRP A 211 -9.10 27.43 -18.02
CA TRP A 211 -8.77 27.06 -19.39
C TRP A 211 -9.93 26.35 -20.08
N ARG A 212 -10.56 25.37 -19.42
CA ARG A 212 -11.71 24.64 -19.97
C ARG A 212 -12.85 25.60 -20.34
N ARG A 213 -13.20 26.53 -19.44
CA ARG A 213 -14.24 27.56 -19.71
C ARG A 213 -13.85 28.46 -20.89
N GLY A 214 -12.62 28.96 -20.90
CA GLY A 214 -12.10 29.80 -21.97
C GLY A 214 -12.10 29.08 -23.33
N ARG A 215 -11.76 27.79 -23.35
CA ARG A 215 -11.75 26.97 -24.57
C ARG A 215 -13.16 26.71 -25.09
N VAL A 216 -14.12 26.41 -24.22
CA VAL A 216 -15.54 26.24 -24.62
C VAL A 216 -16.08 27.52 -25.25
N GLU A 217 -15.79 28.69 -24.68
CA GLU A 217 -16.19 29.98 -25.24
C GLU A 217 -15.45 30.32 -26.55
N ALA A 218 -14.17 29.98 -26.65
CA ALA A 218 -13.41 30.15 -27.89
C ALA A 218 -13.97 29.27 -29.02
N LEU A 219 -14.34 28.02 -28.74
CA LEU A 219 -14.94 27.11 -29.72
C LEU A 219 -16.30 27.64 -30.23
N LYS A 220 -17.13 28.24 -29.37
CA LYS A 220 -18.37 28.91 -29.79
C LYS A 220 -18.13 30.08 -30.74
N LYS A 221 -16.97 30.73 -30.62
CA LYS A 221 -16.54 31.87 -31.44
C LYS A 221 -15.63 31.48 -32.61
N GLY A 222 -15.41 30.18 -32.84
CA GLY A 222 -14.53 29.67 -33.89
C GLY A 222 -13.02 29.88 -33.67
N GLY A 223 -12.59 30.20 -32.44
CA GLY A 223 -11.19 30.44 -32.09
C GLY A 223 -10.49 29.23 -31.45
N GLU A 224 -9.16 29.24 -31.43
CA GLU A 224 -8.32 28.15 -30.91
C GLU A 224 -7.99 28.25 -29.40
N GLY A 225 -8.25 29.42 -28.79
CA GLY A 225 -7.96 29.69 -27.37
C GLY A 225 -6.46 29.81 -27.07
N ASP A 226 -6.12 30.35 -25.89
CA ASP A 226 -4.72 30.57 -25.49
C ASP A 226 -4.12 29.33 -24.79
N VAL A 227 -3.76 28.33 -25.61
CA VAL A 227 -3.14 27.08 -25.14
C VAL A 227 -1.71 27.32 -24.64
N ALA A 228 -0.96 28.23 -25.28
CA ALA A 228 0.44 28.46 -24.98
C ALA A 228 0.66 29.14 -23.61
N SER A 229 -0.16 30.13 -23.26
CA SER A 229 -0.08 30.80 -21.96
C SER A 229 -0.39 29.83 -20.82
N THR A 230 -1.45 29.02 -20.97
CA THR A 230 -1.85 28.02 -19.97
C THR A 230 -0.79 26.93 -19.83
N ALA A 231 -0.24 26.42 -20.93
CA ALA A 231 0.84 25.43 -20.88
C ALA A 231 2.10 25.98 -20.19
N ARG A 232 2.40 27.28 -20.35
CA ARG A 232 3.52 27.94 -19.67
C ARG A 232 3.28 28.09 -18.17
N GLU A 233 2.05 28.39 -17.77
CA GLU A 233 1.67 28.42 -16.35
C GLU A 233 1.75 27.03 -15.73
N LEU A 234 1.27 26.00 -16.44
CA LEU A 234 1.27 24.61 -16.00
C LEU A 234 2.68 23.99 -15.82
N ARG A 235 3.75 24.61 -16.35
CA ARG A 235 5.15 24.18 -16.12
C ARG A 235 5.60 24.25 -14.66
N ARG A 236 4.85 24.94 -13.82
CA ARG A 236 5.15 25.07 -12.39
C ARG A 236 4.85 23.80 -11.60
N TRP A 237 4.03 22.90 -12.14
CA TRP A 237 3.63 21.65 -11.51
C TRP A 237 4.26 20.45 -12.21
N SER A 238 4.38 19.33 -11.49
CA SER A 238 4.86 18.08 -12.06
C SER A 238 3.83 17.47 -13.01
N GLY A 239 4.29 16.67 -13.97
CA GLY A 239 3.38 15.91 -14.85
C GLY A 239 2.48 14.94 -14.09
N GLU A 240 2.90 14.48 -12.92
CA GLU A 240 2.13 13.61 -12.03
C GLU A 240 0.97 14.37 -11.38
N ALA A 241 1.24 15.52 -10.77
CA ALA A 241 0.21 16.37 -10.16
C ALA A 241 -0.83 16.85 -11.20
N ILE A 242 -0.40 17.16 -12.42
CA ILE A 242 -1.32 17.54 -13.51
C ILE A 242 -2.18 16.34 -13.93
N ALA A 243 -1.61 15.14 -14.04
CA ALA A 243 -2.36 13.93 -14.38
C ALA A 243 -3.41 13.61 -13.30
N GLU A 244 -3.03 13.75 -12.04
CA GLU A 244 -3.91 13.57 -10.89
C GLU A 244 -5.04 14.59 -10.86
N ALA A 245 -4.75 15.88 -11.01
CA ALA A 245 -5.78 16.92 -11.07
C ALA A 245 -6.75 16.74 -12.26
N LEU A 246 -6.26 16.24 -13.41
CA LEU A 246 -7.09 15.98 -14.59
C LEU A 246 -8.03 14.78 -14.41
N VAL A 247 -7.52 13.69 -13.83
CA VAL A 247 -8.22 12.41 -13.67
C VAL A 247 -9.03 12.39 -12.37
N GLY A 248 -8.41 12.67 -11.23
CA GLY A 248 -9.04 12.75 -9.91
C GLY A 248 -10.07 13.88 -9.82
N GLY A 249 -9.77 15.04 -10.40
CA GLY A 249 -10.70 16.17 -10.48
C GLY A 249 -11.89 15.96 -11.43
N LYS A 250 -11.97 14.83 -12.16
CA LYS A 250 -13.01 14.55 -13.19
C LYS A 250 -13.10 15.65 -14.26
N MET A 251 -11.96 16.18 -14.71
CA MET A 251 -11.92 17.33 -15.61
C MET A 251 -11.97 16.93 -17.10
N ILE A 252 -11.44 15.75 -17.44
CA ILE A 252 -11.28 15.31 -18.83
C ILE A 252 -12.58 14.72 -19.43
N TRP A 253 -13.65 14.51 -18.65
CA TRP A 253 -14.97 14.11 -19.16
C TRP A 253 -16.13 14.90 -18.52
N PRO A 254 -17.31 14.97 -19.16
CA PRO A 254 -18.47 15.67 -18.60
C PRO A 254 -19.00 14.99 -17.32
N SER A 255 -19.29 15.78 -16.28
CA SER A 255 -19.74 15.27 -14.96
C SER A 255 -21.16 14.67 -14.94
N ARG A 256 -21.97 14.90 -15.99
CA ARG A 256 -23.31 14.31 -16.15
C ARG A 256 -23.37 13.58 -17.49
N ARG A 257 -22.66 12.45 -17.56
CA ARG A 257 -22.55 11.65 -18.77
C ARG A 257 -23.49 10.44 -18.69
N ASP A 258 -24.25 10.20 -19.75
CA ASP A 258 -24.96 8.94 -19.95
C ASP A 258 -24.00 7.86 -20.46
N ILE A 259 -24.14 6.64 -19.96
CA ILE A 259 -23.38 5.46 -20.41
C ILE A 259 -23.54 5.30 -21.93
N ARG A 260 -22.45 4.95 -22.63
CA ARG A 260 -22.34 4.79 -24.10
C ARG A 260 -22.44 6.08 -24.94
N SER A 261 -22.52 7.25 -24.32
CA SER A 261 -22.42 8.53 -25.05
C SER A 261 -21.00 8.76 -25.59
N SER A 262 -20.88 9.41 -26.76
CA SER A 262 -19.58 9.66 -27.38
C SER A 262 -18.76 10.72 -26.62
N LEU A 263 -17.45 10.51 -26.50
CA LEU A 263 -16.49 11.45 -25.92
C LEU A 263 -15.76 12.33 -26.94
N ASN A 264 -16.16 12.30 -28.23
CA ASN A 264 -15.47 13.04 -29.29
C ASN A 264 -15.37 14.56 -29.02
N GLY A 265 -16.41 15.14 -28.40
CA GLY A 265 -16.38 16.55 -27.98
C GLY A 265 -15.35 16.83 -26.87
N ALA A 266 -15.12 15.88 -25.97
CA ALA A 266 -14.10 16.02 -24.91
C ALA A 266 -12.69 15.81 -25.47
N PHE A 267 -12.50 14.84 -26.38
CA PHE A 267 -11.21 14.63 -27.04
C PHE A 267 -10.77 15.88 -27.81
N THR A 268 -11.66 16.44 -28.63
CA THR A 268 -11.37 17.66 -29.41
C THR A 268 -11.11 18.89 -28.52
N LEU A 269 -11.81 19.00 -27.39
CA LEU A 269 -11.61 20.09 -26.44
C LEU A 269 -10.20 20.06 -25.84
N TRP A 270 -9.79 18.90 -25.31
CA TRP A 270 -8.56 18.74 -24.53
C TRP A 270 -7.31 18.44 -25.36
N GLN A 271 -7.46 17.94 -26.60
CA GLN A 271 -6.35 17.51 -27.45
C GLN A 271 -5.21 18.54 -27.57
N PRO A 272 -5.45 19.83 -27.87
CA PRO A 272 -4.36 20.79 -28.02
C PRO A 272 -3.49 20.94 -26.76
N LEU A 273 -4.12 21.03 -25.59
CA LEU A 273 -3.41 21.19 -24.32
C LEU A 273 -2.66 19.91 -23.95
N LEU A 274 -3.29 18.75 -24.10
CA LEU A 274 -2.67 17.46 -23.79
C LEU A 274 -1.46 17.19 -24.69
N THR A 275 -1.52 17.57 -25.97
CA THR A 275 -0.37 17.48 -26.88
C THR A 275 0.78 18.37 -26.39
N THR A 276 0.51 19.64 -26.04
CA THR A 276 1.56 20.54 -25.51
C THR A 276 2.12 20.04 -24.18
N LEU A 277 1.29 19.50 -23.28
CA LEU A 277 1.75 18.94 -22.00
C LEU A 277 2.61 17.70 -22.21
N SER A 278 2.26 16.83 -23.17
CA SER A 278 3.08 15.65 -23.52
C SER A 278 4.47 16.01 -24.02
N THR A 279 4.63 17.15 -24.70
CA THR A 279 5.96 17.66 -25.12
C THR A 279 6.74 18.30 -23.98
N THR A 280 6.03 18.92 -23.04
CA THR A 280 6.65 19.74 -21.99
C THR A 280 7.07 18.90 -20.80
N HIS A 281 6.32 17.84 -20.49
CA HIS A 281 6.52 16.97 -19.33
C HIS A 281 6.70 15.50 -19.78
N PRO A 282 7.93 14.97 -19.76
CA PRO A 282 8.20 13.60 -20.22
C PRO A 282 7.47 12.50 -19.44
N SER A 283 7.19 12.71 -18.15
CA SER A 283 6.46 11.75 -17.31
C SER A 283 4.94 11.78 -17.50
N PHE A 284 4.39 12.89 -18.00
CA PHE A 284 2.95 13.18 -18.00
C PHE A 284 2.10 12.07 -18.61
N LEU A 285 2.50 11.54 -19.78
CA LEU A 285 1.74 10.50 -20.45
C LEU A 285 1.67 9.21 -19.64
N LYS A 286 2.80 8.77 -19.06
CA LYS A 286 2.85 7.57 -18.22
C LYS A 286 2.06 7.77 -16.94
N SER A 287 2.14 8.97 -16.35
CA SER A 287 1.34 9.35 -15.19
C SER A 287 -0.15 9.29 -15.51
N VAL A 288 -0.62 9.86 -16.62
CA VAL A 288 -2.03 9.76 -17.05
C VAL A 288 -2.47 8.31 -17.20
N ILE A 289 -1.68 7.46 -17.86
CA ILE A 289 -2.01 6.04 -18.03
C ILE A 289 -2.12 5.34 -16.67
N SER A 290 -1.14 5.55 -15.77
CA SER A 290 -1.11 4.95 -14.43
C SER A 290 -2.28 5.41 -13.57
N THR A 291 -2.56 6.72 -13.51
CA THR A 291 -3.67 7.29 -12.73
C THR A 291 -5.02 6.78 -13.23
N VAL A 292 -5.20 6.68 -14.55
CA VAL A 292 -6.42 6.11 -15.15
C VAL A 292 -6.55 4.61 -14.82
N GLN A 293 -5.47 3.84 -14.94
CA GLN A 293 -5.45 2.42 -14.56
C GLN A 293 -5.84 2.23 -13.08
N SER A 294 -5.23 2.99 -12.18
CA SER A 294 -5.54 2.96 -10.74
C SER A 294 -7.00 3.35 -10.45
N SER A 295 -7.53 4.38 -11.13
CA SER A 295 -8.92 4.81 -10.95
C SER A 295 -9.95 3.79 -11.47
N ILE A 296 -9.62 3.07 -12.55
CA ILE A 296 -10.46 2.01 -13.09
C ILE A 296 -10.41 0.74 -12.20
N ASN A 297 -9.26 0.46 -11.57
CA ASN A 297 -9.07 -0.71 -10.71
C ASN A 297 -9.82 -0.54 -9.38
N SER A 298 -10.96 -1.21 -9.21
CA SER A 298 -11.65 -1.25 -7.92
C SER A 298 -11.11 -2.35 -7.02
N SER A 299 -11.05 -2.09 -5.71
CA SER A 299 -10.55 -3.04 -4.70
C SER A 299 -11.29 -4.38 -4.63
N ASN A 300 -12.46 -4.50 -5.29
CA ASN A 300 -13.20 -5.75 -5.40
C ASN A 300 -13.60 -6.03 -6.87
N PRO A 301 -12.91 -6.95 -7.58
CA PRO A 301 -13.11 -7.19 -9.01
C PRO A 301 -14.45 -7.86 -9.35
N THR A 302 -15.07 -8.59 -8.42
CA THR A 302 -16.33 -9.32 -8.63
C THR A 302 -17.59 -8.46 -8.46
N THR A 303 -17.43 -7.21 -7.99
CA THR A 303 -18.55 -6.27 -7.75
C THR A 303 -18.58 -5.10 -8.73
N GLN A 304 -17.75 -5.14 -9.77
CA GLN A 304 -17.73 -4.08 -10.78
C GLN A 304 -19.04 -4.06 -11.57
N SER A 305 -19.82 -3.00 -11.36
CA SER A 305 -20.99 -2.72 -12.18
C SER A 305 -20.55 -2.29 -13.58
N SER A 306 -21.18 -2.85 -14.61
CA SER A 306 -21.09 -2.38 -15.99
C SER A 306 -21.76 -1.01 -16.19
N PHE A 307 -22.47 -0.50 -15.18
CA PHE A 307 -23.21 0.75 -15.20
C PHE A 307 -22.46 1.90 -14.51
N ASP A 308 -21.17 2.05 -14.77
CA ASP A 308 -20.34 3.14 -14.25
C ASP A 308 -19.90 4.07 -15.41
N ALA A 309 -20.57 5.21 -15.53
CA ALA A 309 -20.33 6.18 -16.61
C ALA A 309 -18.93 6.83 -16.54
N ASP A 310 -18.38 6.98 -15.33
CA ASP A 310 -17.08 7.58 -15.08
C ASP A 310 -15.96 6.60 -15.48
N LYS A 311 -16.07 5.33 -15.07
CA LYS A 311 -15.11 4.28 -15.47
C LYS A 311 -15.16 3.95 -16.96
N GLU A 312 -16.33 4.01 -17.57
CA GLU A 312 -16.43 3.92 -19.03
C GLU A 312 -15.68 5.08 -19.70
N ALA A 313 -15.84 6.30 -19.19
CA ALA A 313 -15.18 7.48 -19.77
C ALA A 313 -13.65 7.39 -19.65
N LEU A 314 -13.16 6.98 -18.48
CA LEU A 314 -11.75 6.72 -18.21
C LEU A 314 -11.18 5.65 -19.14
N SER A 315 -11.91 4.55 -19.33
CA SER A 315 -11.51 3.46 -20.22
C SER A 315 -11.42 3.91 -21.68
N LEU A 316 -12.37 4.72 -22.13
CA LEU A 316 -12.36 5.32 -23.46
C LEU A 316 -11.21 6.33 -23.63
N TRP A 317 -10.88 7.11 -22.60
CA TRP A 317 -9.71 8.00 -22.59
C TRP A 317 -8.39 7.24 -22.65
N LEU A 318 -8.27 6.11 -21.96
CA LEU A 318 -7.10 5.24 -22.02
C LEU A 318 -6.93 4.65 -23.42
N LEU A 319 -8.01 4.09 -23.99
CA LEU A 319 -8.02 3.59 -25.37
C LEU A 319 -7.69 4.69 -26.38
N HIS A 320 -8.28 5.88 -26.21
CA HIS A 320 -8.01 7.01 -27.08
C HIS A 320 -6.53 7.40 -27.00
N THR A 321 -5.95 7.52 -25.80
CA THR A 321 -4.53 7.88 -25.61
C THR A 321 -3.57 6.88 -26.28
N LEU A 322 -3.92 5.59 -26.27
CA LEU A 322 -3.12 4.51 -26.84
C LEU A 322 -3.41 4.23 -28.33
N SER A 323 -4.41 4.85 -28.94
CA SER A 323 -4.75 4.65 -30.36
C SER A 323 -3.76 5.33 -31.31
N ALA A 324 -3.97 5.25 -32.63
CA ALA A 324 -3.10 5.91 -33.61
C ALA A 324 -3.40 7.41 -33.81
N GLN A 325 -4.62 7.86 -33.45
CA GLN A 325 -5.15 9.19 -33.75
C GLN A 325 -5.27 10.05 -32.49
N THR A 326 -4.15 10.31 -31.81
CA THR A 326 -4.15 10.77 -30.41
C THR A 326 -3.42 12.07 -30.21
N TRP A 327 -3.61 12.66 -29.04
CA TRP A 327 -2.85 13.83 -28.58
C TRP A 327 -1.37 13.51 -28.31
N ALA A 328 -0.99 12.23 -28.20
CA ALA A 328 0.37 11.77 -27.98
C ALA A 328 1.14 11.58 -29.31
N LEU A 329 1.12 12.60 -30.16
CA LEU A 329 1.74 12.60 -31.50
C LEU A 329 3.28 12.45 -31.44
N ASN A 330 3.89 12.77 -30.29
CA ASN A 330 5.34 12.75 -30.10
C ASN A 330 5.91 11.35 -29.84
N LEU A 331 5.06 10.35 -29.61
CA LEU A 331 5.52 8.98 -29.38
C LEU A 331 5.89 8.31 -30.70
N SER A 332 7.06 7.68 -30.71
CA SER A 332 7.43 6.76 -31.78
C SER A 332 6.44 5.58 -31.83
N LYS A 333 6.37 4.94 -33.00
CA LYS A 333 5.53 3.74 -33.18
C LYS A 333 5.91 2.64 -32.17
N ALA A 334 7.20 2.46 -31.90
CA ALA A 334 7.70 1.46 -30.96
C ALA A 334 7.29 1.76 -29.50
N GLU A 335 7.38 3.02 -29.06
CA GLU A 335 6.94 3.41 -27.72
C GLU A 335 5.44 3.21 -27.53
N ARG A 336 4.64 3.53 -28.56
CA ARG A 336 3.19 3.30 -28.53
C ARG A 336 2.85 1.81 -28.44
N GLU A 337 3.53 0.96 -29.20
CA GLU A 337 3.38 -0.50 -29.13
C GLU A 337 3.83 -1.08 -27.77
N SER A 338 4.88 -0.51 -27.18
CA SER A 338 5.33 -0.85 -25.83
C SER A 338 4.28 -0.49 -24.77
N LEU A 339 3.73 0.72 -24.79
CA LEU A 339 2.69 1.16 -23.85
C LEU A 339 1.39 0.35 -24.00
N ARG A 340 1.01 -0.03 -25.23
CA ARG A 340 -0.12 -0.93 -25.47
C ARG A 340 0.11 -2.31 -24.86
N SER A 341 1.32 -2.84 -24.98
CA SER A 341 1.69 -4.14 -24.41
C SER A 341 1.72 -4.10 -22.88
N GLU A 342 2.25 -3.03 -22.30
CA GLU A 342 2.24 -2.79 -20.85
C GLU A 342 0.82 -2.65 -20.32
N THR A 343 -0.04 -1.88 -21.01
CA THR A 343 -1.45 -1.74 -20.63
C THR A 343 -2.22 -3.06 -20.78
N MET A 344 -1.91 -3.87 -21.81
CA MET A 344 -2.51 -5.19 -21.97
C MET A 344 -2.09 -6.14 -20.84
N MET A 345 -0.80 -6.14 -20.48
CA MET A 345 -0.30 -6.90 -19.33
C MET A 345 -0.99 -6.47 -18.03
N TRP A 346 -1.21 -5.17 -17.84
CA TRP A 346 -2.00 -4.65 -16.73
C TRP A 346 -3.45 -5.20 -16.75
N CYS A 347 -4.10 -5.26 -17.92
CA CYS A 347 -5.45 -5.83 -18.05
C CYS A 347 -5.50 -7.31 -17.65
N CYS A 348 -4.48 -8.09 -17.99
CA CYS A 348 -4.38 -9.51 -17.65
C CYS A 348 -4.07 -9.75 -16.16
N THR A 349 -3.32 -8.86 -15.52
CA THR A 349 -2.92 -9.00 -14.10
C THR A 349 -3.94 -8.41 -13.13
N ASN A 350 -4.83 -7.54 -13.59
CA ASN A 350 -5.89 -6.92 -12.80
C ASN A 350 -7.26 -7.28 -13.38
N PRO A 351 -7.73 -8.52 -13.17
CA PRO A 351 -8.96 -8.99 -13.79
C PRO A 351 -10.18 -8.27 -13.22
N GLY A 352 -10.97 -7.68 -14.11
CA GLY A 352 -12.17 -6.91 -13.79
C GLY A 352 -12.97 -6.59 -15.07
N TYR A 353 -14.18 -6.06 -14.92
CA TYR A 353 -15.03 -5.69 -16.04
C TYR A 353 -14.37 -4.61 -16.92
N TRP A 354 -13.90 -3.53 -16.29
CA TRP A 354 -13.35 -2.38 -17.02
C TRP A 354 -11.95 -2.61 -17.57
N SER A 355 -11.11 -3.37 -16.87
CA SER A 355 -9.81 -3.81 -17.42
C SER A 355 -10.02 -4.74 -18.63
N ARG A 356 -11.02 -5.62 -18.60
CA ARG A 356 -11.41 -6.44 -19.76
C ARG A 356 -11.98 -5.60 -20.90
N PHE A 357 -12.76 -4.55 -20.60
CA PHE A 357 -13.25 -3.61 -21.60
C PHE A 357 -12.09 -2.92 -22.33
N VAL A 358 -11.09 -2.44 -21.60
CA VAL A 358 -9.86 -1.85 -22.17
C VAL A 358 -9.09 -2.89 -22.97
N GLY A 359 -8.87 -4.10 -22.43
CA GLY A 359 -8.17 -5.18 -23.12
C GLY A 359 -8.83 -5.55 -24.46
N LYS A 360 -10.17 -5.73 -24.47
CA LYS A 360 -10.92 -5.98 -25.72
C LYS A 360 -10.82 -4.80 -26.70
N GLY A 361 -10.83 -3.57 -26.20
CA GLY A 361 -10.61 -2.37 -27.01
C GLY A 361 -9.24 -2.36 -27.68
N LEU A 362 -8.18 -2.74 -26.94
CA LEU A 362 -6.82 -2.85 -27.46
C LEU A 362 -6.67 -3.98 -28.48
N LEU A 363 -7.35 -5.13 -28.31
CA LEU A 363 -7.36 -6.21 -29.30
C LEU A 363 -8.08 -5.82 -30.60
N ARG A 364 -9.10 -4.95 -30.51
CA ARG A 364 -9.81 -4.42 -31.68
C ARG A 364 -8.97 -3.44 -32.47
N ASP A 365 -8.24 -2.56 -31.78
CA ASP A 365 -7.33 -1.57 -32.41
C ASP A 365 -5.98 -2.18 -32.82
N GLY A 366 -5.60 -3.31 -32.22
CA GLY A 366 -4.37 -4.04 -32.47
C GLY A 366 -4.38 -4.83 -33.78
N GLY A 367 -3.21 -4.92 -34.43
CA GLY A 367 -3.04 -5.76 -35.63
C GLY A 367 -3.04 -7.26 -35.32
N ARG A 368 -3.05 -8.10 -36.37
CA ARG A 368 -3.10 -9.57 -36.26
C ARG A 368 -2.05 -10.16 -35.31
N LYS A 369 -0.81 -9.67 -35.37
CA LYS A 369 0.29 -10.13 -34.50
C LYS A 369 0.03 -9.83 -33.01
N PHE A 370 -0.50 -8.64 -32.71
CA PHE A 370 -0.80 -8.25 -31.34
C PHE A 370 -1.96 -9.10 -30.78
N ARG A 371 -2.99 -9.34 -31.60
CA ARG A 371 -4.10 -10.21 -31.22
C ARG A 371 -3.65 -11.64 -30.91
N GLY A 372 -2.86 -12.25 -31.80
CA GLY A 372 -2.38 -13.62 -31.62
C GLY A 372 -1.49 -13.83 -30.39
N VAL A 373 -0.91 -12.77 -29.81
CA VAL A 373 -0.12 -12.87 -28.58
C VAL A 373 -0.99 -12.71 -27.32
N TRP A 374 -1.98 -11.82 -27.37
CA TRP A 374 -2.67 -11.35 -26.15
C TRP A 374 -4.10 -11.84 -26.00
N GLU A 375 -4.75 -12.35 -27.05
CA GLU A 375 -6.17 -12.78 -27.02
C GLU A 375 -6.39 -13.93 -26.02
N ASP A 376 -5.61 -15.00 -26.14
CA ASP A 376 -5.69 -16.15 -25.24
C ASP A 376 -5.32 -15.77 -23.80
N MET A 377 -4.33 -14.89 -23.63
CA MET A 377 -3.88 -14.45 -22.31
C MET A 377 -4.93 -13.58 -21.60
N LEU A 378 -5.61 -12.71 -22.34
CA LEU A 378 -6.71 -11.91 -21.80
C LEU A 378 -7.91 -12.79 -21.44
N GLU A 379 -8.20 -13.82 -22.24
CA GLU A 379 -9.28 -14.76 -21.96
C GLU A 379 -8.98 -15.65 -20.75
N ALA A 380 -7.73 -16.09 -20.59
CA ALA A 380 -7.28 -16.84 -19.42
C ALA A 380 -7.30 -16.02 -18.11
N SER A 381 -7.28 -14.68 -18.17
CA SER A 381 -7.35 -13.82 -16.98
C SER A 381 -8.73 -13.73 -16.32
N ARG A 382 -9.77 -14.34 -16.91
CA ARG A 382 -11.15 -14.25 -16.39
C ARG A 382 -11.26 -14.88 -15.00
N LEU A 383 -11.87 -14.14 -14.07
CA LEU A 383 -12.24 -14.64 -12.75
C LEU A 383 -13.64 -15.30 -12.72
N ASP A 384 -14.43 -15.12 -13.78
CA ASP A 384 -15.75 -15.74 -13.89
C ASP A 384 -15.58 -17.22 -14.27
N GLY A 385 -15.81 -18.12 -13.32
CA GLY A 385 -15.94 -19.57 -13.54
C GLY A 385 -17.19 -19.98 -14.33
N ALA A 386 -17.62 -19.19 -15.30
CA ALA A 386 -18.65 -19.57 -16.26
C ALA A 386 -17.96 -19.96 -17.57
N HIS A 387 -17.68 -21.25 -17.70
CA HIS A 387 -17.50 -21.90 -18.99
C HIS A 387 -18.74 -21.62 -19.85
N GLU A 388 -18.70 -20.61 -20.71
CA GLU A 388 -19.48 -20.66 -21.94
C GLU A 388 -18.72 -21.60 -22.87
N GLY A 389 -19.36 -22.72 -23.20
CA GLY A 389 -18.75 -23.86 -23.87
C GLY A 389 -17.92 -23.46 -25.09
N HIS A 390 -16.62 -23.72 -25.01
CA HIS A 390 -15.89 -24.21 -26.16
C HIS A 390 -15.58 -25.67 -25.84
N THR A 391 -16.41 -26.55 -26.40
CA THR A 391 -16.09 -27.96 -26.53
C THR A 391 -14.78 -28.03 -27.31
N VAL A 392 -13.70 -28.39 -26.60
CA VAL A 392 -12.54 -28.99 -27.27
C VAL A 392 -13.10 -30.22 -27.98
N PRO A 393 -12.91 -30.39 -29.29
CA PRO A 393 -13.33 -31.62 -29.94
C PRO A 393 -12.54 -32.75 -29.29
N VAL A 394 -13.24 -33.61 -28.58
CA VAL A 394 -12.76 -34.94 -28.24
C VAL A 394 -12.54 -35.60 -29.59
N MET A 395 -11.28 -35.84 -29.96
CA MET A 395 -10.99 -36.77 -31.05
C MET A 395 -11.47 -38.14 -30.59
N GLU A 396 -12.62 -38.54 -31.14
CA GLU A 396 -13.12 -39.90 -31.05
C GLU A 396 -12.08 -40.83 -31.66
N ALA A 397 -11.71 -41.83 -30.87
CA ALA A 397 -10.93 -42.96 -31.31
C ALA A 397 -11.90 -43.92 -32.03
N ASP A 398 -11.79 -43.98 -33.35
CA ASP A 398 -12.17 -45.17 -34.13
C ASP A 398 -11.47 -45.11 -35.49
N GLU A 399 -10.45 -45.94 -35.68
CA GLU A 399 -10.50 -47.07 -36.62
C GLU A 399 -9.13 -47.76 -36.68
N ALA A 400 -9.18 -49.07 -36.55
CA ALA A 400 -8.05 -49.98 -36.51
C ALA A 400 -7.39 -50.17 -37.88
N ALA A 401 -6.06 -50.22 -37.90
CA ALA A 401 -5.29 -50.99 -38.87
C ALA A 401 -4.09 -51.62 -38.16
N GLU A 402 -4.10 -52.95 -38.14
CA GLU A 402 -3.12 -53.88 -37.57
C GLU A 402 -1.76 -53.90 -38.35
N PRO A 403 -0.72 -54.54 -37.80
CA PRO A 403 0.70 -54.13 -37.85
C PRO A 403 1.53 -54.94 -38.87
N ASP A 404 2.77 -54.48 -39.14
CA ASP A 404 3.94 -55.38 -39.30
C ASP A 404 5.29 -54.59 -39.30
N PRO A 405 6.48 -55.23 -39.24
CA PRO A 405 7.41 -55.10 -38.13
C PRO A 405 8.84 -54.66 -38.57
N GLU A 406 9.78 -54.72 -37.62
CA GLU A 406 11.25 -54.67 -37.79
C GLU A 406 11.90 -53.29 -37.98
N VAL A 407 12.72 -52.87 -37.01
CA VAL A 407 14.21 -52.99 -37.02
C VAL A 407 14.80 -52.16 -35.87
N LEU A 408 15.27 -52.89 -34.86
CA LEU A 408 16.57 -52.80 -34.14
C LEU A 408 17.07 -51.45 -33.58
N GLU A 409 17.19 -51.38 -32.24
CA GLU A 409 18.47 -51.32 -31.47
C GLU A 409 18.79 -49.86 -31.09
N ASP A 410 19.19 -49.45 -29.88
CA ASP A 410 19.80 -50.15 -28.76
C ASP A 410 19.62 -49.28 -27.49
N ALA A 411 19.22 -49.87 -26.38
CA ALA A 411 19.39 -49.30 -25.03
C ALA A 411 19.65 -50.44 -24.04
N PRO A 412 20.84 -50.51 -23.40
CA PRO A 412 21.07 -51.41 -22.26
C PRO A 412 20.58 -50.72 -20.97
N VAL A 413 19.52 -51.22 -20.33
CA VAL A 413 19.47 -52.31 -19.34
C VAL A 413 20.06 -51.93 -17.97
N ALA A 414 19.18 -51.87 -16.96
CA ALA A 414 19.48 -52.28 -15.59
C ALA A 414 18.19 -52.62 -14.80
N ILE A 415 17.78 -53.89 -14.93
CA ILE A 415 17.38 -54.85 -13.87
C ILE A 415 16.28 -54.42 -12.86
N GLU A 416 15.10 -55.04 -13.02
CA GLU A 416 14.14 -55.28 -11.92
C GLU A 416 14.59 -56.45 -11.04
N VAL A 417 14.40 -56.33 -9.71
CA VAL A 417 13.97 -57.46 -8.86
C VAL A 417 12.89 -56.94 -7.89
N LYS A 418 11.73 -57.61 -7.92
CA LYS A 418 10.48 -57.35 -7.18
C LYS A 418 10.55 -57.74 -5.68
N PRO A 419 9.53 -57.37 -4.86
CA PRO A 419 9.68 -56.97 -3.46
C PRO A 419 9.30 -58.05 -2.43
N ALA A 420 9.67 -57.82 -1.16
CA ALA A 420 8.96 -58.32 0.01
C ALA A 420 9.21 -57.41 1.23
N GLY A 421 8.17 -56.79 1.78
CA GLY A 421 8.29 -56.01 3.03
C GLY A 421 7.14 -55.03 3.25
N SER A 422 6.22 -55.43 4.12
CA SER A 422 5.15 -54.69 4.83
C SER A 422 4.80 -53.26 4.39
N GLY A 423 3.54 -53.09 3.94
CA GLY A 423 2.95 -51.82 3.55
C GLY A 423 2.95 -50.76 4.66
N GLY A 424 3.75 -49.73 4.46
CA GLY A 424 3.69 -48.45 5.17
C GLY A 424 2.75 -47.47 4.47
N GLY A 425 1.91 -46.80 5.25
CA GLY A 425 1.11 -45.67 4.79
C GLY A 425 2.00 -44.48 4.41
N VAL A 426 1.76 -43.90 3.24
CA VAL A 426 2.49 -42.71 2.78
C VAL A 426 1.73 -41.45 3.19
N LYS A 427 2.36 -40.73 4.11
CA LYS A 427 2.03 -39.39 4.60
C LYS A 427 2.41 -38.32 3.58
N ARG A 428 1.60 -37.26 3.52
CA ARG A 428 1.94 -35.93 2.98
C ARG A 428 3.24 -35.40 3.60
N GLY A 429 4.09 -34.75 2.81
CA GLY A 429 5.30 -34.07 3.31
C GLY A 429 5.71 -32.88 2.46
N TRP A 430 5.51 -31.68 2.99
CA TRP A 430 6.12 -30.44 2.51
C TRP A 430 7.62 -30.50 2.80
N ARG A 431 8.49 -30.32 1.79
CA ARG A 431 9.93 -30.24 2.01
C ARG A 431 10.33 -28.81 2.36
N ARG A 432 10.79 -28.61 3.60
CA ARG A 432 11.57 -27.43 4.01
C ARG A 432 12.99 -27.61 3.50
N MET A 433 13.51 -26.62 2.77
CA MET A 433 14.92 -26.56 2.39
C MET A 433 15.71 -25.92 3.54
N ALA A 434 16.58 -26.70 4.17
CA ALA A 434 17.51 -26.21 5.19
C ALA A 434 18.74 -25.67 4.46
N VAL A 435 18.97 -24.35 4.53
CA VAL A 435 20.24 -23.74 4.11
C VAL A 435 21.06 -23.55 5.38
N ALA A 436 22.24 -24.17 5.44
CA ALA A 436 23.17 -24.01 6.54
C ALA A 436 23.87 -22.63 6.47
N PRO A 437 24.03 -21.91 7.58
CA PRO A 437 24.72 -20.62 7.61
C PRO A 437 26.24 -20.81 7.45
N THR A 438 26.81 -20.30 6.36
CA THR A 438 28.26 -20.20 6.15
C THR A 438 28.80 -18.93 6.80
N CYS A 439 28.89 -18.93 8.13
CA CYS A 439 29.95 -18.33 8.97
C CYS A 439 29.45 -18.08 10.42
N PRO A 440 30.31 -18.27 11.44
CA PRO A 440 29.90 -18.25 12.85
C PRO A 440 29.68 -16.85 13.44
N ILE A 441 28.65 -16.76 14.28
CA ILE A 441 28.31 -15.64 15.15
C ILE A 441 29.33 -15.56 16.30
N GLY A 442 29.96 -14.39 16.48
CA GLY A 442 30.61 -13.96 17.72
C GLY A 442 32.09 -14.32 17.89
N VAL A 443 32.98 -13.40 17.48
CA VAL A 443 34.30 -13.21 18.10
C VAL A 443 34.59 -11.71 18.16
N VAL A 444 34.92 -11.24 19.36
CA VAL A 444 35.51 -9.92 19.65
C VAL A 444 36.96 -9.95 19.21
N GLN A 445 37.37 -8.97 18.40
CA GLN A 445 38.67 -8.32 18.54
C GLN A 445 38.57 -6.87 18.09
#